data_AF-A0A0U4CDU9-F1
#
_entry.id   AF-A0A0U4CDU9-F1
#
_cell.length_a   1.000
_cell.length_b   1.000
_cell.length_c   1.000
_cell.angle_alpha   90.00
_cell.angle_beta   90.00
_cell.angle_gamma   90.00
#
_symmetry.space_group_name_H-M   'P 1'
#
loop_
_entity.id
_entity.type
_entity.pdbx_description
1 polymer ?
#
loop_
_entity_poly.entity_id
_entity_poly.type
_entity_poly.pdbx_seq_one_letter_code
_entity_poly.pdbx_strand_id
1 'polypeptide(L)'
;MFSPALPGALSSPGAPSAGDAAPPWPGSTIVAVEGDARYGFSVTRLDGSVEHPPTLSEATAECEEHDDPTDVAVCVARVETRYAGLDDVRLSLEWAQRTGGSATVG
;
A
#
# COMPACT_ATOMS: atom_id res chain seq x y z
N MET A 1 -0.37 51.17 -52.31
CA MET A 1 0.11 51.17 -50.92
C MET A 1 -0.57 49.99 -50.23
N PHE A 2 0.15 48.89 -50.00
CA PHE A 2 -0.40 47.63 -49.49
C PHE A 2 0.34 47.30 -48.19
N SER A 3 -0.38 47.25 -47.08
CA SER A 3 0.15 46.96 -45.74
C SER A 3 0.48 45.48 -45.58
N PRO A 4 1.63 45.08 -45.01
CA PRO A 4 1.84 43.70 -44.60
C PRO A 4 1.12 43.41 -43.28
N ALA A 5 0.31 42.35 -43.26
CA ALA A 5 -0.27 41.80 -42.03
C ALA A 5 0.81 41.10 -41.20
N LEU A 6 0.82 41.36 -39.90
CA LEU A 6 1.72 40.74 -38.91
C LEU A 6 1.38 39.25 -38.73
N PRO A 7 2.36 38.37 -38.49
CA PRO A 7 2.10 36.96 -38.20
C PRO A 7 1.37 36.82 -36.86
N GLY A 8 0.24 36.10 -36.89
CA GLY A 8 -0.51 35.72 -35.70
C GLY A 8 0.35 34.88 -34.76
N ALA A 9 0.42 35.28 -33.50
CA ALA A 9 1.04 34.51 -32.45
C ALA A 9 0.35 33.15 -32.35
N LEU A 10 1.10 32.08 -32.56
CA LEU A 10 0.67 30.71 -32.27
C LEU A 10 0.46 30.63 -30.76
N SER A 11 -0.80 30.64 -30.31
CA SER A 11 -1.15 30.24 -28.96
C SER A 11 -0.75 28.79 -28.78
N SER A 12 0.37 28.57 -28.09
CA SER A 12 0.70 27.24 -27.58
C SER A 12 -0.41 26.82 -26.60
N PRO A 13 -1.08 25.67 -26.78
CA PRO A 13 -1.90 25.14 -25.71
C PRO A 13 -0.97 24.93 -24.51
N GLY A 14 -1.35 25.53 -23.38
CA GLY A 14 -0.63 25.33 -22.12
C GLY A 14 -0.57 23.83 -21.83
N ALA A 15 0.64 23.31 -21.64
CA ALA A 15 0.81 21.96 -21.13
C ALA A 15 0.02 21.85 -19.82
N PRO A 16 -0.77 20.78 -19.61
CA PRO A 16 -1.38 20.55 -18.31
C PRO A 16 -0.25 20.50 -17.29
N SER A 17 -0.27 21.41 -16.31
CA SER A 17 0.59 21.31 -15.15
C SER A 17 0.36 19.94 -14.52
N ALA A 18 1.44 19.16 -14.37
CA ALA A 18 1.46 17.89 -13.65
C ALA A 18 1.26 18.12 -12.13
N GLY A 19 0.14 18.73 -11.77
CA GLY A 19 -0.31 18.91 -10.39
C GLY A 19 -1.46 17.95 -10.12
N ASP A 20 -1.25 17.03 -9.18
CA ASP A 20 -2.26 16.15 -8.59
C ASP A 20 -2.90 15.09 -9.49
N ALA A 21 -2.10 14.40 -10.31
CA ALA A 21 -2.48 13.02 -10.61
C ALA A 21 -2.45 12.24 -9.30
N ALA A 22 -3.60 11.71 -8.86
CA ALA A 22 -3.66 10.78 -7.74
C ALA A 22 -2.58 9.70 -7.94
N PRO A 23 -1.88 9.27 -6.87
CA PRO A 23 -0.88 8.21 -7.01
C PRO A 23 -1.49 7.07 -7.83
N PRO A 24 -0.77 6.44 -8.77
CA PRO A 24 -1.31 5.38 -9.61
C PRO A 24 -1.76 4.14 -8.83
N TRP A 25 -1.57 4.15 -7.52
CA TRP A 25 -1.81 3.07 -6.59
C TRP A 25 -3.22 3.17 -6.00
N PRO A 26 -3.94 2.04 -5.81
CA PRO A 26 -5.23 2.04 -5.13
C PRO A 26 -5.16 2.63 -3.73
N GLY A 27 -6.23 3.25 -3.23
CA GLY A 27 -6.32 3.75 -1.85
C GLY A 27 -6.07 2.67 -0.79
N SER A 28 -6.38 1.41 -1.11
CA SER A 28 -6.10 0.24 -0.27
C SER A 28 -4.63 -0.20 -0.24
N THR A 29 -3.71 0.55 -0.85
CA THR A 29 -2.27 0.24 -0.80
C THR A 29 -1.75 0.40 0.62
N ILE A 30 -1.07 -0.62 1.15
CA ILE A 30 -0.41 -0.53 2.47
C ILE A 30 0.78 0.41 2.34
N VAL A 31 0.87 1.41 3.23
CA VAL A 31 1.96 2.40 3.26
C VAL A 31 2.78 2.33 4.55
N ALA A 32 2.24 1.75 5.62
CA ALA A 32 2.96 1.49 6.84
C ALA A 32 2.42 0.25 7.56
N VAL A 33 3.32 -0.46 8.25
CA VAL A 33 2.98 -1.50 9.22
C VAL A 33 3.80 -1.24 10.48
N GLU A 34 3.14 -1.01 11.62
CA GLU A 34 3.78 -0.67 12.89
C GLU A 34 3.43 -1.70 13.98
N GLY A 35 4.32 -1.94 14.95
CA GLY A 35 4.11 -2.94 16.01
C GLY A 35 4.62 -4.33 15.63
N ASP A 36 4.01 -5.40 16.16
CA ASP A 36 4.35 -6.80 15.82
C ASP A 36 3.21 -7.78 16.10
N ALA A 37 3.35 -8.99 15.56
CA ALA A 37 2.39 -10.08 15.73
C ALA A 37 2.08 -10.41 17.20
N ARG A 38 3.04 -10.26 18.11
CA ARG A 38 2.94 -10.70 19.50
C ARG A 38 2.20 -9.70 20.38
N TYR A 39 2.49 -8.40 20.21
CA TYR A 39 1.92 -7.33 21.04
C TYR A 39 0.83 -6.52 20.34
N GLY A 40 0.60 -6.78 19.05
CA GLY A 40 -0.36 -6.07 18.23
C GLY A 40 0.35 -5.21 17.18
N PHE A 41 -0.29 -5.08 16.03
CA PHE A 41 0.23 -4.28 14.92
C PHE A 41 -0.87 -3.49 14.25
N SER A 42 -0.47 -2.44 13.55
CA SER A 42 -1.38 -1.58 12.78
C SER A 42 -0.96 -1.58 11.33
N VAL A 43 -1.94 -1.52 10.42
CA VAL A 43 -1.74 -1.41 8.98
C VAL A 43 -2.37 -0.11 8.52
N THR A 44 -1.53 0.82 8.04
CA THR A 44 -1.97 2.09 7.48
C THR A 44 -2.01 2.00 5.96
N ARG A 45 -3.10 2.48 5.37
CA ARG A 45 -3.39 2.46 3.94
C ARG A 45 -3.22 3.85 3.32
N LEU A 46 -3.06 3.91 2.01
CA LEU A 46 -2.83 5.14 1.25
C LEU A 46 -4.02 6.12 1.33
N ASP A 47 -5.25 5.60 1.44
CA ASP A 47 -6.46 6.42 1.67
C ASP A 47 -6.58 6.96 3.11
N GLY A 48 -5.60 6.68 3.97
CA GLY A 48 -5.57 7.09 5.38
C GLY A 48 -6.30 6.15 6.33
N SER A 49 -6.94 5.08 5.84
CA SER A 49 -7.53 4.07 6.73
C SER A 49 -6.47 3.32 7.51
N VAL A 50 -6.81 2.98 8.76
CA VAL A 50 -5.94 2.22 9.67
C VAL A 50 -6.72 1.01 10.17
N GLU A 51 -6.12 -0.17 10.03
CA GLU A 51 -6.63 -1.43 10.57
C GLU A 51 -5.74 -1.90 11.73
N HIS A 52 -6.35 -2.46 12.78
CA HIS A 52 -5.67 -3.07 13.91
C HIS A 52 -6.05 -4.54 14.01
N PRO A 53 -5.36 -5.45 13.31
CA PRO A 53 -5.65 -6.87 13.40
C PRO A 53 -5.40 -7.42 14.83
N PRO A 54 -6.04 -8.54 15.20
CA PRO A 54 -5.77 -9.20 16.46
C PRO A 54 -4.28 -9.60 16.58
N THR A 55 -3.80 -9.77 17.81
CA THR A 55 -2.50 -10.41 18.06
C THR A 55 -2.49 -11.85 17.54
N LEU A 56 -1.30 -12.42 17.40
CA LEU A 56 -1.13 -13.82 17.02
C LEU A 56 -1.88 -14.73 18.00
N SER A 57 -1.75 -14.49 19.30
CA SER A 57 -2.43 -15.28 20.33
C SER A 57 -3.94 -15.22 20.23
N GLU A 58 -4.51 -14.03 19.97
CA GLU A 58 -5.95 -13.88 19.79
C GLU A 58 -6.41 -14.56 18.50
N ALA A 59 -5.71 -14.36 17.39
CA ALA A 59 -6.04 -14.97 16.11
C ALA A 59 -5.95 -16.50 16.12
N THR A 60 -5.00 -17.08 16.86
CA THR A 60 -4.92 -18.54 17.05
C THR A 60 -5.97 -19.07 18.02
N ALA A 61 -6.41 -18.28 19.00
CA ALA A 61 -7.45 -18.70 19.94
C ALA A 61 -8.80 -18.90 19.23
N GLU A 62 -9.12 -18.06 18.25
CA GLU A 62 -10.32 -18.22 17.41
C GLU A 62 -10.31 -19.54 16.60
N CYS A 63 -9.14 -20.15 16.37
CA CYS A 63 -9.07 -21.45 15.69
C CYS A 63 -9.62 -22.60 16.53
N GLU A 64 -9.71 -22.46 17.86
CA GLU A 64 -10.23 -23.50 18.76
C GLU A 64 -11.75 -23.69 18.64
N GLU A 65 -12.44 -22.80 17.91
CA GLU A 65 -13.88 -22.93 17.64
C GLU A 65 -14.21 -24.06 16.63
N HIS A 66 -13.22 -24.57 15.91
CA HIS A 66 -13.40 -25.69 15.00
C HIS A 66 -13.54 -27.02 15.75
N ASP A 67 -14.56 -27.81 15.40
CA ASP A 67 -14.79 -29.13 16.00
C ASP A 67 -13.77 -30.20 15.53
N ASP A 68 -13.22 -30.07 14.31
CA ASP A 68 -12.27 -31.02 13.75
C ASP A 68 -10.81 -30.61 14.04
N PRO A 69 -9.99 -31.50 14.62
CA PRO A 69 -8.61 -31.17 14.96
C PRO A 69 -7.72 -30.85 13.74
N THR A 70 -8.06 -31.37 12.56
CA THR A 70 -7.38 -31.03 11.30
C THR A 70 -7.69 -29.60 10.90
N ASP A 71 -8.95 -29.18 11.03
CA ASP A 71 -9.37 -27.82 10.72
C ASP A 71 -8.71 -26.81 11.68
N VAL A 72 -8.59 -27.14 12.97
CA VAL A 72 -7.81 -26.35 13.94
C VAL A 72 -6.36 -26.21 13.46
N ALA A 73 -5.70 -27.32 13.11
CA ALA A 73 -4.30 -27.30 12.68
C ALA A 73 -4.09 -26.47 11.40
N VAL A 74 -5.01 -26.58 10.42
CA VAL A 74 -4.97 -25.79 9.18
C VAL A 74 -5.20 -24.31 9.47
N CYS A 75 -6.13 -23.97 10.37
CA CYS A 75 -6.39 -22.60 10.80
C CYS A 75 -5.15 -21.98 11.45
N VAL A 76 -4.56 -22.66 12.44
CA VAL A 76 -3.35 -22.19 13.14
C VAL A 76 -2.21 -21.97 12.15
N ALA A 77 -1.93 -22.94 11.27
CA ALA A 77 -0.88 -22.82 10.28
C ALA A 77 -1.09 -21.63 9.32
N ARG A 78 -2.35 -21.34 8.94
CA ARG A 78 -2.69 -20.18 8.10
C ARG A 78 -2.44 -18.86 8.84
N VAL A 79 -2.85 -18.78 10.11
CA VAL A 79 -2.64 -17.59 10.94
C VAL A 79 -1.15 -17.34 11.13
N GLU A 80 -0.39 -18.34 11.56
CA GLU A 80 1.06 -18.24 11.76
C GLU A 80 1.78 -17.82 10.48
N THR A 81 1.44 -18.43 9.34
CA THR A 81 2.04 -18.07 8.04
C THR A 81 1.77 -16.61 7.67
N ARG A 82 0.53 -16.13 7.87
CA ARG A 82 0.18 -14.74 7.56
C ARG A 82 0.96 -13.77 8.44
N TYR A 83 1.12 -14.08 9.72
CA TYR A 83 1.76 -13.19 10.69
C TYR A 83 3.29 -13.23 10.57
N ALA A 84 3.88 -14.36 10.18
CA ALA A 84 5.31 -14.46 9.85
C ALA A 84 5.68 -13.56 8.65
N GLY A 85 4.78 -13.35 7.70
CA GLY A 85 5.00 -12.48 6.55
C GLY A 85 5.04 -10.98 6.85
N LEU A 86 4.78 -10.54 8.10
CA LEU A 86 4.80 -9.11 8.45
C LEU A 86 6.18 -8.47 8.26
N ASP A 87 7.26 -9.20 8.56
CA ASP A 87 8.61 -8.67 8.43
C ASP A 87 9.00 -8.47 6.95
N ASP A 88 8.54 -9.36 6.05
CA ASP A 88 8.73 -9.21 4.61
C ASP A 88 8.01 -7.97 4.06
N VAL A 89 6.78 -7.71 4.54
CA VAL A 89 6.02 -6.50 4.17
C VAL A 89 6.75 -5.25 4.66
N ARG A 90 7.22 -5.22 5.91
CA ARG A 90 7.98 -4.08 6.45
C ARG A 90 9.25 -3.84 5.68
N LEU A 91 10.03 -4.89 5.42
CA LEU A 91 11.25 -4.79 4.62
C LEU A 91 10.97 -4.24 3.21
N SER A 92 9.88 -4.69 2.58
CA SER A 92 9.45 -4.21 1.26
C SER A 92 9.05 -2.73 1.29
N LEU A 93 8.33 -2.30 2.33
CA LEU A 93 7.94 -0.90 2.54
C LEU A 93 9.16 -0.02 2.78
N GLU A 94 10.09 -0.45 3.63
CA GLU A 94 11.34 0.27 3.88
C GLU A 94 12.16 0.41 2.59
N TRP A 95 12.26 -0.66 1.80
CA TRP A 95 12.93 -0.61 0.50
C TRP A 95 12.24 0.40 -0.41
N ALA A 96 10.92 0.30 -0.55
CA ALA A 96 10.13 1.21 -1.38
C ALA A 96 10.29 2.67 -0.95
N GLN A 97 10.32 2.96 0.36
CA GLN A 97 10.53 4.32 0.88
C GLN A 97 11.95 4.83 0.60
N ARG A 98 12.97 3.99 0.76
CA ARG A 98 14.37 4.35 0.45
C ARG A 98 14.59 4.59 -1.05
N THR A 99 13.90 3.84 -1.91
CA THR A 99 13.99 3.96 -3.37
C THR A 99 12.93 4.87 -3.99
N GLY A 100 12.08 5.49 -3.17
CA GLY A 100 10.70 5.92 -3.42
C GLY A 100 10.40 6.89 -4.56
N GLY A 101 10.69 6.50 -5.80
CA GLY A 101 10.38 7.34 -6.97
C GLY A 101 11.40 7.27 -8.10
N SER A 102 12.44 6.43 -8.01
CA SER A 102 13.38 6.22 -9.12
C SER A 102 12.88 5.24 -10.20
N ALA A 103 11.60 4.84 -10.16
CA ALA A 103 10.95 4.19 -11.29
C ALA A 103 10.72 5.21 -12.42
N THR A 104 11.81 5.76 -12.95
CA THR A 104 11.85 6.15 -14.35
C THR A 104 11.78 4.84 -15.12
N VAL A 105 10.58 4.51 -15.57
CA VAL A 105 10.39 3.54 -16.65
C VAL A 105 11.15 4.14 -17.84
N GLY A 106 12.32 3.58 -18.13
CA GLY A 106 13.07 3.88 -19.33
C GLY A 106 12.40 3.32 -20.58
#